data_AF-A0AAD7D2L4-F1
#
_entry.id   AF-A0AAD7D2L4-F1
#
_cell.length_a   1.000
_cell.length_b   1.000
_cell.length_c   1.000
_cell.angle_alpha   90.00
_cell.angle_beta   90.00
_cell.angle_gamma   90.00
#
_symmetry.space_group_name_H-M   'P 1'
#
loop_
_entity.id
_entity.type
_entity.pdbx_description
1 polymer ?
#
loop_
_entity_poly.entity_id
_entity_poly.type
_entity_poly.pdbx_seq_one_letter_code
_entity_poly.pdbx_strand_id
1 'polypeptide(L)' 'GHIPRPRNAFILFRCDYARQNQRSVQDHDQNDVSRMVGNLWRSMNEEQRAPWVVMADAEKIKHAAIYPGYKYTP' A
#
# COMPACT_ATOMS: atom_id res chain seq x y z
N GLY A 1 7.70 -21.26 5.31
CA GLY A 1 6.88 -20.34 4.50
C GLY A 1 7.07 -18.93 5.01
N HIS A 2 7.41 -17.98 4.15
CA HIS A 2 7.60 -16.58 4.53
C HIS A 2 6.23 -15.87 4.59
N ILE A 3 5.86 -15.32 5.75
CA ILE A 3 4.62 -14.57 5.91
C ILE A 3 4.87 -13.14 5.38
N PRO A 4 4.15 -12.70 4.33
CA PRO A 4 4.34 -11.36 3.77
C PRO A 4 3.88 -10.29 4.76
N ARG A 5 4.49 -9.11 4.70
CA ARG A 5 4.12 -7.98 5.57
C ARG A 5 2.68 -7.52 5.30
N PRO A 6 1.92 -7.10 6.32
CA PRO A 6 0.65 -6.41 6.08
C PRO A 6 0.90 -5.12 5.29
N ARG A 7 -0.02 -4.81 4.36
CA ARG A 7 0.08 -3.64 3.50
C ARG A 7 -0.26 -2.39 4.30
N ASN A 8 0.61 -1.38 4.24
CA ASN A 8 0.32 -0.06 4.83
C ASN A 8 -0.53 0.80 3.87
N ALA A 9 -0.97 1.96 4.35
CA ALA A 9 -1.86 2.86 3.60
C ALA A 9 -1.29 3.25 2.22
N PHE A 10 0.00 3.55 2.14
CA PHE A 10 0.67 3.87 0.88
C PHE A 10 0.73 2.68 -0.08
N ILE A 11 1.00 1.46 0.43
CA ILE A 11 1.03 0.26 -0.42
C ILE A 11 -0.36 -0.05 -0.96
N LEU A 12 -1.42 0.12 -0.17
CA LEU A 12 -2.80 -0.02 -0.63
C LEU A 12 -3.12 1.00 -1.73
N PHE A 13 -2.77 2.26 -1.51
CA PHE A 13 -2.94 3.32 -2.50
C PHE A 13 -2.16 3.04 -3.79
N ARG A 14 -0.90 2.61 -3.70
CA ARG A 14 -0.09 2.26 -4.88
C ARG A 14 -0.67 1.09 -5.66
N CYS A 15 -1.15 0.05 -4.96
CA CYS A 15 -1.81 -1.08 -5.62
C CYS A 15 -3.08 -0.65 -6.36
N ASP A 16 -3.85 0.25 -5.76
CA ASP A 16 -5.05 0.79 -6.40
C ASP A 16 -4.70 1.69 -7.59
N TYR A 17 -3.72 2.59 -7.45
CA TYR A 17 -3.21 3.41 -8.54
C TYR A 17 -2.72 2.56 -9.72
N ALA A 18 -1.96 1.49 -9.43
CA ALA A 18 -1.47 0.58 -10.46
C ALA A 18 -2.60 -0.21 -11.14
N ARG A 19 -3.68 -0.51 -10.43
CA ARG A 19 -4.88 -1.12 -11.01
C ARG A 19 -5.61 -0.15 -11.94
N GLN A 20 -5.78 1.09 -11.51
CA GLN A 20 -6.44 2.13 -12.32
C GLN A 20 -5.61 2.53 -13.54
N ASN A 21 -4.28 2.55 -13.41
CA ASN A 21 -3.35 3.01 -14.44
C ASN A 21 -2.52 1.85 -15.02
N GLN A 22 -3.10 0.65 -15.12
CA GLN A 22 -2.37 -0.56 -15.48
C GLN A 22 -1.55 -0.41 -16.78
N ARG A 23 -2.11 0.25 -17.80
CA ARG A 23 -1.39 0.51 -19.06
C ARG A 23 -0.16 1.41 -18.86
N SER A 24 -0.31 2.48 -18.09
CA SER A 24 0.79 3.41 -17.80
C SER A 24 1.86 2.73 -16.93
N VAL A 25 1.46 1.94 -15.93
CA VAL A 25 2.41 1.22 -15.07
C VAL A 25 3.15 0.09 -15.80
N GLN A 26 2.55 -0.49 -16.85
CA GLN A 26 3.21 -1.48 -17.68
C GLN A 26 4.22 -0.87 -18.65
N ASP A 27 3.98 0.35 -19.10
CA ASP A 27 4.85 1.08 -20.05
C ASP A 27 6.01 1.81 -19.34
N HIS A 28 5.86 2.12 -18.05
CA HIS A 28 6.87 2.84 -17.25
C HIS A 28 7.67 1.94 -16.31
N ASP A 29 8.90 2.39 -16.00
CA ASP A 29 9.73 1.78 -14.97
C ASP A 29 9.06 1.90 -13.59
N GLN A 30 9.13 0.82 -12.80
CA GLN A 30 8.50 0.75 -11.48
C GLN A 30 9.05 1.81 -10.50
N ASN A 31 10.28 2.28 -10.69
CA ASN A 31 10.87 3.36 -9.90
C ASN A 31 10.19 4.69 -10.22
N ASP A 32 9.91 4.97 -11.48
CA ASP A 32 9.25 6.21 -11.91
C ASP A 32 7.79 6.24 -11.45
N VAL A 33 7.09 5.10 -11.57
CA VAL A 33 5.74 4.94 -11.01
C VAL A 33 5.77 5.16 -9.50
N SER A 34 6.74 4.59 -8.79
CA SER A 34 6.85 4.76 -7.34
C SER A 34 7.15 6.22 -6.94
N ARG A 35 7.95 6.94 -7.74
CA ARG A 35 8.22 8.37 -7.53
C ARG A 35 6.96 9.20 -7.77
N MET A 36 6.22 8.93 -8.84
CA MET A 36 4.97 9.63 -9.18
C MET A 36 3.90 9.41 -8.11
N VAL A 37 3.65 8.15 -7.74
CA VAL A 37 2.67 7.80 -6.69
C VAL A 37 3.11 8.36 -5.34
N GLY A 38 4.41 8.36 -5.04
CA GLY A 38 4.96 8.99 -3.84
C GLY A 38 4.68 10.49 -3.75
N ASN A 39 4.80 11.20 -4.88
CA ASN A 39 4.46 12.62 -4.95
C ASN A 39 2.96 12.86 -4.80
N LEU A 40 2.13 12.06 -5.49
CA LEU A 40 0.67 12.14 -5.39
C LEU A 40 0.19 11.90 -3.95
N TRP A 41 0.72 10.87 -3.29
CA TRP A 41 0.41 10.57 -1.89
C TRP A 41 0.78 11.72 -0.94
N ARG A 42 1.91 12.40 -1.19
CA ARG A 42 2.33 13.57 -0.39
C ARG A 42 1.44 14.78 -0.65
N SER A 43 0.91 14.94 -1.86
CA SER A 43 -0.03 16.01 -2.19
C SER A 43 -1.46 15.75 -1.71
N MET A 44 -1.79 14.52 -1.29
CA MET A 44 -3.13 14.20 -0.81
C MET A 44 -3.40 14.79 0.57
N ASN A 45 -4.60 15.34 0.74
CA ASN A 45 -5.08 15.84 2.02
C ASN A 45 -5.35 14.69 3.00
N GLU A 46 -5.48 15.01 4.28
CA GLU A 46 -5.76 14.01 5.32
C GLU A 46 -7.07 13.26 5.05
N GLU A 47 -8.11 13.94 4.57
CA GLU A 47 -9.39 13.33 4.20
C GLU A 47 -9.25 12.30 3.07
N GLN A 48 -8.36 12.57 2.10
CA GLN A 48 -8.10 11.65 0.99
C GLN A 48 -7.24 10.46 1.45
N ARG A 49 -6.39 10.66 2.46
CA ARG A 49 -5.54 9.61 3.06
C ARG A 49 -6.28 8.77 4.10
N ALA A 50 -7.28 9.33 4.78
CA ALA A 50 -8.08 8.70 5.82
C ALA A 50 -8.62 7.31 5.42
N PRO A 51 -9.28 7.11 4.27
CA PRO A 51 -9.77 5.78 3.90
C PRO A 51 -8.64 4.74 3.79
N TRP A 52 -7.48 5.13 3.28
CA TRP A 52 -6.32 4.23 3.15
C TRP A 52 -5.70 3.86 4.50
N VAL A 53 -5.69 4.81 5.45
CA VAL A 53 -5.24 4.57 6.82
C VAL A 53 -6.17 3.58 7.52
N VAL A 54 -7.49 3.78 7.42
CA VAL A 54 -8.49 2.86 7.98
C VAL A 54 -8.36 1.45 7.39
N MET A 55 -8.19 1.35 6.07
CA MET A 55 -7.96 0.05 5.41
C MET A 55 -6.65 -0.60 5.84
N ALA A 56 -5.58 0.17 6.05
CA ALA A 56 -4.30 -0.36 6.51
C ALA A 56 -4.37 -0.89 7.95
N ASP A 57 -5.10 -0.20 8.83
CA ASP A 57 -5.34 -0.68 10.20
C ASP A 57 -6.19 -1.95 10.19
N ALA A 58 -7.23 -2.01 9.36
CA ALA A 58 -8.02 -3.23 9.18
C ALA A 58 -7.16 -4.40 8.66
N GLU A 59 -6.28 -4.16 7.69
CA GLU A 59 -5.35 -5.16 7.15
C GLU A 59 -4.35 -5.63 8.22
N LYS A 60 -3.84 -4.71 9.05
CA LYS A 60 -2.94 -5.04 10.17
C LYS A 60 -3.64 -5.93 11.20
N ILE A 61 -4.88 -5.58 11.58
CA ILE A 61 -5.69 -6.37 12.51
C ILE A 61 -5.97 -7.76 11.93
N LYS A 62 -6.42 -7.82 10.68
CA LYS A 62 -6.68 -9.07 9.97
C LYS A 62 -5.43 -9.94 9.88
N HIS A 63 -4.29 -9.35 9.55
CA HIS A 63 -3.01 -10.06 9.50
C HIS A 63 -2.61 -10.61 10.86
N ALA A 64 -2.78 -9.84 11.94
CA ALA A 64 -2.48 -10.29 13.30
C ALA A 64 -3.41 -11.44 13.74
N ALA A 65 -4.68 -11.41 13.32
CA ALA A 65 -5.64 -12.48 13.58
C ALA A 65 -5.34 -13.77 12.79
N ILE A 66 -4.94 -13.65 11.52
CA ILE A 66 -4.57 -14.79 10.66
C ILE A 66 -3.24 -15.41 11.09
N TYR A 67 -2.29 -14.56 11.48
CA TYR A 67 -0.94 -14.96 11.88
C TYR A 67 -0.65 -14.57 13.33
N PRO A 68 -1.30 -15.23 14.31
CA PRO A 68 -1.02 -15.00 15.72
C PRO A 68 0.45 -15.33 16.01
N GLY A 69 1.17 -14.38 16.59
CA GLY A 69 2.61 -14.51 16.85
C GLY A 69 3.52 -14.06 15.69
N TYR A 70 2.96 -13.52 14.60
CA TYR A 70 3.78 -12.88 13.58
C TYR A 70 4.60 -11.73 14.17
N LYS A 71 5.92 -11.85 14.07
CA LYS A 71 6.89 -10.81 14.40
C LYS A 71 7.73 -10.54 13.16
N TYR A 72 7.81 -9.27 12.77
CA TYR A 72 8.68 -8.87 11.68
C TYR A 72 10.15 -9.08 12.09
N THR A 73 10.84 -9.95 11.37
CA THR A 73 12.29 -10.14 11.46
C THR A 73 12.90 -9.67 10.13
N PRO A 74 13.57 -8.50 10.12
CA PRO A 74 14.23 -7.97 8.93
C PRO A 74 15.41 -8.84 8.48
#